data_AF-A0A6L2P9X8-F1
#
_entry.id   AF-A0A6L2P9X8-F1
#
_cell.length_a   1.000
_cell.length_b   1.000
_cell.length_c   1.000
_cell.angle_alpha   90.00
_cell.angle_beta   90.00
_cell.angle_gamma   90.00
#
_symmetry.space_group_name_H-M   'P 1'
#
loop_
_entity.id
_entity.type
_entity.pdbx_description
1 polymer ?
#
loop_
_entity_poly.entity_id
_entity_poly.type
_entity_poly.pdbx_seq_one_letter_code
_entity_poly.pdbx_strand_id
1 'polypeptide(L)'
;MEFEEEVVLPGLQHKKLKKKKRKHKFWMHPLINSRQERDMSYTVFNGLRNDGSEFFNYFRMSVFSFDELIQRIRNDISESDTNVRCVPPEERLAVTLRYLVTGYTFTDLYSSYRLVVTSVARIIRHVCRTLCRELVDVCLLLPSKK
;
A
#
# COMPACT_ATOMS: atom_id res chain seq x y z
N MET A 1 0.21 3.76 -71.58
CA MET A 1 1.37 2.85 -71.51
C MET A 1 2.00 3.12 -70.15
N GLU A 2 1.26 2.79 -69.10
CA GLU A 2 1.33 1.49 -68.41
C GLU A 2 2.75 1.23 -67.94
N PHE A 3 2.97 1.36 -66.63
CA PHE A 3 3.47 0.28 -65.78
C PHE A 3 3.27 0.74 -64.33
N GLU A 4 2.22 0.18 -63.72
CA GLU A 4 2.08 0.14 -62.27
C GLU A 4 3.26 -0.67 -61.72
N GLU A 5 3.96 -0.15 -60.72
CA GLU A 5 4.78 -0.99 -59.86
C GLU A 5 4.51 -0.61 -58.41
N GLU A 6 3.83 -1.55 -57.74
CA GLU A 6 3.60 -1.63 -56.31
C GLU A 6 4.81 -1.16 -55.50
N VAL A 7 4.65 -0.09 -54.73
CA VAL A 7 5.57 0.20 -53.63
C VAL A 7 5.24 -0.78 -52.50
N VAL A 8 5.87 -1.96 -52.56
CA VAL A 8 5.89 -2.94 -51.47
C VAL A 8 6.62 -2.31 -50.28
N LEU A 9 5.87 -1.87 -49.27
CA LEU A 9 6.38 -1.33 -48.01
C LEU A 9 7.25 -2.38 -47.30
N PRO A 10 8.59 -2.19 -47.19
CA PRO A 10 9.45 -3.16 -46.54
C PRO A 10 9.35 -2.99 -45.02
N GLY A 11 8.76 -3.96 -44.35
CA GLY A 11 9.30 -4.44 -43.09
C GLY A 11 9.00 -3.63 -41.82
N LEU A 12 7.73 -3.57 -41.41
CA LEU A 12 7.40 -3.48 -39.98
C LEU A 12 7.47 -4.88 -39.35
N GLN A 13 8.68 -5.45 -39.31
CA GLN A 13 8.98 -6.56 -38.41
C GLN A 13 8.88 -6.04 -36.98
N HIS A 14 7.71 -6.21 -36.37
CA HIS A 14 7.51 -6.10 -34.93
C HIS A 14 8.32 -7.19 -34.25
N LYS A 15 9.64 -6.97 -34.12
CA LYS A 15 10.49 -7.74 -33.22
C LYS A 15 9.91 -7.52 -31.83
N LYS A 16 9.11 -8.47 -31.35
CA LYS A 16 8.79 -8.63 -29.93
C LYS A 16 10.13 -8.86 -29.23
N LEU A 17 10.83 -7.79 -28.89
CA LEU A 17 11.98 -7.82 -27.99
C LEU A 17 11.44 -8.40 -26.69
N LYS A 18 11.61 -9.71 -26.48
CA LYS A 18 11.36 -10.36 -25.20
C LYS A 18 12.22 -9.60 -24.20
N LYS A 19 11.61 -8.67 -23.43
CA LYS A 19 12.32 -7.89 -22.42
C LYS A 19 13.04 -8.90 -21.53
N LYS A 20 14.38 -8.99 -21.65
CA LYS A 20 15.18 -9.84 -20.79
C LYS A 20 14.82 -9.46 -19.36
N LYS A 21 14.24 -10.39 -18.59
CA LYS A 21 13.91 -10.14 -17.19
C LYS A 21 15.20 -9.70 -16.51
N ARG A 22 15.25 -8.45 -16.04
CA ARG A 22 16.41 -7.94 -15.31
C ARG A 22 16.60 -8.88 -14.13
N LYS A 23 17.80 -9.50 -14.03
CA LYS A 23 18.13 -10.30 -12.85
C LYS A 23 18.05 -9.38 -11.64
N HIS A 24 17.12 -9.68 -10.75
CA HIS A 24 16.93 -8.88 -9.55
C HIS A 24 18.20 -9.04 -8.69
N LYS A 25 18.88 -7.93 -8.35
CA LYS A 25 20.17 -7.98 -7.64
C LYS A 25 20.07 -8.67 -6.28
N PHE A 26 18.90 -8.58 -5.62
CA PHE A 26 18.68 -9.15 -4.29
C PHE A 26 17.23 -9.62 -4.16
N TRP A 27 16.95 -10.87 -3.81
CA TRP A 27 15.56 -11.35 -3.67
C TRP A 27 14.71 -10.49 -2.71
N MET A 28 15.33 -9.96 -1.64
CA MET A 28 14.81 -8.86 -0.81
C MET A 28 15.90 -7.80 -0.64
N HIS A 29 15.52 -6.51 -0.68
CA HIS A 29 16.47 -5.41 -0.48
C HIS A 29 17.01 -5.41 0.96
N PRO A 30 18.30 -5.11 1.22
CA PRO A 30 18.88 -5.14 2.57
C PRO A 30 18.12 -4.31 3.62
N LEU A 31 17.53 -3.17 3.20
CA LEU A 31 16.68 -2.33 4.05
C LEU A 31 15.48 -3.10 4.64
N ILE A 32 14.94 -4.07 3.90
CA ILE A 32 13.80 -4.93 4.32
C ILE A 32 14.29 -6.07 5.20
N ASN A 33 15.46 -6.64 4.87
CA ASN A 33 16.04 -7.76 5.60
C ASN A 33 16.32 -7.41 7.08
N SER A 34 16.57 -6.12 7.37
CA SER A 34 16.81 -5.60 8.71
C SER A 34 15.55 -5.39 9.58
N ARG A 35 14.34 -5.76 9.10
CA ARG A 35 13.09 -5.56 9.86
C ARG A 35 13.07 -6.28 11.21
N GLN A 36 13.81 -7.39 11.36
CA GLN A 36 13.93 -8.09 12.64
C GLN A 36 14.72 -7.32 13.70
N GLU A 37 15.58 -6.37 13.31
CA GLU A 37 16.54 -5.76 14.25
C GLU A 37 16.16 -4.35 14.67
N ARG A 38 15.43 -3.59 13.85
CA ARG A 38 14.97 -2.23 14.16
C ARG A 38 13.68 -1.91 13.42
N ASP A 39 12.56 -2.24 14.04
CA ASP A 39 11.24 -1.92 13.51
C ASP A 39 10.97 -0.41 13.72
N MET A 40 11.58 0.42 12.87
CA MET A 40 11.49 1.88 12.94
C MET A 40 10.03 2.33 12.88
N SER A 41 9.17 1.62 12.15
CA SER A 41 7.73 1.90 12.11
C SER A 41 7.07 1.65 13.48
N TYR A 42 7.41 0.56 14.18
CA TYR A 42 6.92 0.28 15.53
C TYR A 42 7.48 1.27 16.57
N THR A 43 8.78 1.61 16.48
CA THR A 43 9.41 2.60 17.37
C THR A 43 8.79 3.99 17.18
N VAL A 44 8.57 4.41 15.93
CA VAL A 44 7.91 5.69 15.60
C VAL A 44 6.45 5.65 16.04
N PHE A 45 5.73 4.57 15.78
CA PHE A 45 4.33 4.43 16.16
C PHE A 45 4.12 4.51 17.68
N ASN A 46 4.97 3.82 18.47
CA ASN A 46 4.90 3.89 19.93
C ASN A 46 5.33 5.26 20.46
N GLY A 47 6.33 5.89 19.84
CA GLY A 47 6.72 7.27 20.16
C GLY A 47 5.57 8.25 19.93
N LEU A 48 4.89 8.14 18.78
CA LEU A 48 3.71 8.94 18.46
C LEU A 48 2.57 8.67 19.45
N ARG A 49 2.31 7.43 19.84
CA ARG A 49 1.22 7.11 20.79
C ARG A 49 1.36 7.80 22.14
N ASN A 50 2.59 8.04 22.60
CA ASN A 50 2.84 8.71 23.87
C ASN A 50 2.50 10.22 23.80
N ASP A 51 2.47 10.80 22.60
CA ASP A 51 2.10 12.18 22.35
C ASP A 51 0.86 12.24 21.43
N GLY A 52 -0.32 12.37 22.04
CA GLY A 52 -1.57 12.41 21.30
C GLY A 52 -1.64 13.54 20.26
N SER A 53 -0.92 14.64 20.45
CA SER A 53 -0.91 15.77 19.51
C SER A 53 -0.10 15.43 18.25
N GLU A 54 1.07 14.83 18.43
CA GLU A 54 1.90 14.35 17.32
C GLU A 54 1.24 13.17 16.60
N PHE A 55 0.60 12.26 17.34
CA PHE A 55 -0.20 11.19 16.74
C PHE A 55 -1.30 11.74 15.84
N PHE A 56 -2.04 12.75 16.32
CA PHE A 56 -3.09 13.39 15.55
C PHE A 56 -2.53 14.14 14.34
N ASN A 57 -1.41 14.84 14.47
CA ASN A 57 -0.74 15.50 13.34
C ASN A 57 -0.31 14.48 12.28
N TYR A 58 0.17 13.32 12.72
CA TYR A 58 0.69 12.29 11.83
C TYR A 58 -0.40 11.51 11.09
N PHE A 59 -1.50 11.16 11.76
CA PHE A 59 -2.57 10.31 11.23
C PHE A 59 -3.90 11.02 10.95
N ARG A 60 -4.05 12.28 11.37
CA ARG A 60 -5.34 13.04 11.38
C ARG A 60 -6.46 12.28 12.10
N MET A 61 -6.08 11.48 13.10
CA MET A 61 -6.96 10.61 13.87
C MET A 61 -6.42 10.55 15.30
N SER A 62 -7.31 10.56 16.30
CA SER A 62 -6.90 10.39 17.70
C SER A 62 -6.42 8.95 17.97
N VAL A 63 -5.60 8.76 19.00
CA VAL A 63 -5.17 7.41 19.43
C VAL A 63 -6.40 6.54 19.76
N PHE A 64 -7.38 7.11 20.47
CA PHE A 64 -8.62 6.41 20.81
C PHE A 64 -9.40 5.94 19.57
N SER A 65 -9.63 6.83 18.61
CA SER A 65 -10.34 6.49 17.37
C SER A 65 -9.58 5.46 16.54
N PHE A 66 -8.25 5.53 16.55
CA PHE A 66 -7.41 4.54 15.90
C PHE A 66 -7.58 3.15 16.53
N ASP A 67 -7.57 3.08 17.86
CA ASP A 67 -7.76 1.82 18.60
C ASP A 67 -9.14 1.22 18.38
N GLU A 68 -10.20 2.04 18.41
CA GLU A 68 -11.55 1.59 18.08
C GLU A 68 -11.64 1.07 16.64
N LEU A 69 -11.04 1.78 15.69
CA LEU A 69 -11.05 1.37 14.29
C LEU A 69 -10.33 0.04 14.09
N ILE A 70 -9.17 -0.14 14.74
CA ILE A 70 -8.45 -1.42 14.73
C ILE A 70 -9.33 -2.54 15.26
N GLN A 71 -10.01 -2.35 16.39
CA GLN A 71 -10.86 -3.39 16.98
C GLN A 71 -11.95 -3.86 16.01
N ARG A 72 -12.53 -2.94 15.23
CA ARG A 72 -13.57 -3.28 14.24
C ARG A 72 -13.01 -4.04 13.05
N ILE A 73 -11.90 -3.60 12.47
CA ILE A 73 -11.38 -4.14 11.21
C ILE A 73 -10.38 -5.29 11.39
N ARG A 74 -9.97 -5.59 12.63
CA ARG A 74 -8.82 -6.45 12.95
C ARG A 74 -8.88 -7.79 12.24
N ASN A 75 -10.04 -8.45 12.31
CA ASN A 75 -10.20 -9.81 11.77
C ASN A 75 -9.99 -9.81 10.25
N ASP A 76 -10.63 -8.88 9.54
CA ASP A 76 -10.51 -8.77 8.09
C ASP A 76 -9.10 -8.40 7.63
N ILE A 77 -8.43 -7.49 8.34
CA ILE A 77 -7.10 -7.05 7.95
C ILE A 77 -5.99 -7.97 8.47
N SER A 78 -6.30 -8.98 9.29
CA SER A 78 -5.33 -10.00 9.74
C SER A 78 -5.21 -11.13 8.72
N GLU A 79 -6.30 -11.49 8.07
CA GLU A 79 -6.35 -12.54 7.06
C GLU A 79 -5.74 -12.05 5.74
N SER A 80 -4.52 -12.50 5.45
CA SER A 80 -3.80 -12.03 4.27
C SER A 80 -2.67 -12.98 3.88
N ASP A 81 -2.29 -12.93 2.59
CA ASP A 81 -1.30 -13.79 1.96
C ASP A 81 0.05 -13.88 2.70
N THR A 82 0.79 -14.94 2.40
CA THR A 82 2.08 -15.33 3.00
C THR A 82 3.11 -14.21 3.11
N ASN A 83 3.18 -13.29 2.15
CA ASN A 83 4.17 -12.19 2.12
C ASN A 83 3.78 -10.95 2.93
N VAL A 84 2.50 -10.79 3.28
CA VAL A 84 2.00 -9.67 4.10
C VAL A 84 1.71 -10.09 5.54
N ARG A 85 1.62 -11.40 5.80
CA ARG A 85 1.36 -11.99 7.12
C ARG A 85 2.27 -11.47 8.25
N CYS A 86 3.51 -11.09 7.93
CA CYS A 86 4.47 -10.59 8.91
C CYS A 86 4.19 -9.15 9.38
N VAL A 87 3.25 -8.43 8.75
CA VAL A 87 2.89 -7.06 9.13
C VAL A 87 1.69 -7.09 10.07
N PRO A 88 1.79 -6.57 11.30
CA PRO A 88 0.69 -6.56 12.25
C PRO A 88 -0.47 -5.64 11.76
N PRO A 89 -1.72 -5.93 12.15
CA PRO A 89 -2.90 -5.14 11.77
C PRO A 89 -2.75 -3.63 12.02
N GLU A 90 -2.15 -3.26 13.14
CA GLU A 90 -1.92 -1.88 13.57
C GLU A 90 -0.98 -1.16 12.59
N GLU A 91 0.10 -1.81 12.16
CA GLU A 91 1.02 -1.25 11.17
C GLU A 91 0.37 -1.13 9.79
N ARG A 92 -0.50 -2.08 9.41
CA ARG A 92 -1.24 -2.02 8.15
C ARG A 92 -2.16 -0.81 8.09
N LEU A 93 -2.89 -0.54 9.18
CA LEU A 93 -3.72 0.65 9.28
C LEU A 93 -2.85 1.90 9.27
N ALA A 94 -1.75 1.93 10.04
CA ALA A 94 -0.84 3.07 10.10
C ALA A 94 -0.27 3.45 8.72
N VAL A 95 0.23 2.47 7.94
CA VAL A 95 0.70 2.68 6.56
C VAL A 95 -0.40 3.25 5.68
N THR A 96 -1.63 2.73 5.82
CA THR A 96 -2.77 3.15 5.01
C THR A 96 -3.22 4.56 5.35
N LEU A 97 -3.35 4.90 6.64
CA LEU A 97 -3.67 6.25 7.07
C LEU A 97 -2.59 7.24 6.63
N ARG A 98 -1.31 6.85 6.74
CA ARG A 98 -0.23 7.72 6.29
C ARG A 98 -0.32 8.02 4.80
N TYR A 99 -0.61 7.00 3.97
CA TYR A 99 -0.88 7.18 2.55
C TYR A 99 -2.04 8.15 2.29
N LEU A 100 -3.16 7.97 2.99
CA LEU A 100 -4.36 8.80 2.81
C LEU A 100 -4.15 10.26 3.24
N VAL A 101 -3.36 10.49 4.29
CA VAL A 101 -3.08 11.83 4.82
C VAL A 101 -2.09 12.60 3.95
N THR A 102 -1.03 11.96 3.45
CA THR A 102 0.05 12.67 2.75
C THR A 102 0.04 12.52 1.24
N GLY A 103 -0.65 11.52 0.68
CA GLY A 103 -0.56 11.18 -0.74
C GLY A 103 0.82 10.67 -1.17
N TYR A 104 1.63 10.16 -0.24
CA TYR A 104 2.95 9.59 -0.55
C TYR A 104 2.89 8.46 -1.57
N THR A 105 3.95 8.32 -2.37
CA THR A 105 4.05 7.20 -3.29
C THR A 105 4.30 5.89 -2.52
N PHE A 106 4.00 4.75 -3.13
CA PHE A 106 4.31 3.46 -2.51
C PHE A 106 5.81 3.23 -2.29
N THR A 107 6.66 3.90 -3.08
CA THR A 107 8.12 3.87 -2.92
C THR A 107 8.58 4.66 -1.69
N ASP A 108 7.93 5.79 -1.38
CA ASP A 108 8.22 6.57 -0.17
C ASP A 108 7.86 5.77 1.08
N LEU A 109 6.65 5.18 1.07
CA LEU A 109 6.15 4.35 2.17
C LEU A 109 6.98 3.08 2.36
N TYR A 110 7.48 2.48 1.28
CA TYR A 110 8.44 1.38 1.35
C TYR A 110 9.66 1.75 2.18
N SER A 111 10.25 2.92 1.92
CA SER A 111 11.45 3.35 2.64
C SER A 111 11.16 3.66 4.10
N SER A 112 10.04 4.34 4.40
CA SER A 112 9.68 4.73 5.76
C SER A 112 9.27 3.54 6.64
N TYR A 113 8.47 2.62 6.11
CA TYR A 113 7.94 1.47 6.86
C TYR A 113 8.76 0.18 6.64
N ARG A 114 9.80 0.23 5.80
CA ARG A 114 10.66 -0.93 5.45
C ARG A 114 9.88 -2.13 4.90
N LEU A 115 8.79 -1.86 4.16
CA LEU A 115 7.90 -2.87 3.59
C LEU A 115 8.07 -2.98 2.07
N VAL A 116 8.18 -4.19 1.52
CA VAL A 116 8.25 -4.39 0.06
C VAL A 116 7.13 -3.59 -0.64
N VAL A 117 7.48 -2.82 -1.69
CA VAL A 117 6.54 -1.93 -2.41
C VAL A 117 5.24 -2.65 -2.82
N THR A 118 5.34 -3.92 -3.27
CA THR A 118 4.17 -4.73 -3.62
C THR A 118 3.28 -5.04 -2.42
N SER A 119 3.86 -5.24 -1.23
CA SER A 119 3.14 -5.45 0.02
C SER A 119 2.43 -4.18 0.44
N VAL A 120 3.08 -3.01 0.38
CA VAL A 120 2.47 -1.69 0.65
C VAL A 120 1.21 -1.50 -0.21
N ALA A 121 1.32 -1.69 -1.52
CA ALA A 121 0.19 -1.51 -2.43
C ALA A 121 -0.96 -2.53 -2.21
N ARG A 122 -0.65 -3.73 -1.71
CA ARG A 122 -1.67 -4.73 -1.34
C ARG A 122 -2.35 -4.36 -0.03
N ILE A 123 -1.57 -3.98 0.99
CA ILE A 123 -2.06 -3.56 2.30
C ILE A 123 -3.01 -2.38 2.13
N ILE A 124 -2.59 -1.31 1.45
CA ILE A 124 -3.41 -0.11 1.27
C ILE A 124 -4.74 -0.45 0.59
N ARG A 125 -4.71 -1.22 -0.51
CA ARG A 125 -5.95 -1.62 -1.20
C ARG A 125 -6.87 -2.48 -0.33
N HIS A 126 -6.30 -3.41 0.42
CA HIS A 126 -7.07 -4.28 1.31
C HIS A 126 -7.73 -3.48 2.42
N VAL A 127 -6.95 -2.69 3.15
CA VAL A 127 -7.42 -1.86 4.26
C VAL A 127 -8.43 -0.83 3.77
N CYS A 128 -8.20 -0.13 2.65
CA CYS A 128 -9.18 0.81 2.09
C CYS A 128 -10.52 0.13 1.79
N ARG A 129 -10.53 -1.10 1.24
CA ARG A 129 -11.77 -1.84 0.98
C ARG A 129 -12.49 -2.20 2.27
N THR A 130 -11.76 -2.68 3.27
CA THR A 130 -12.32 -2.98 4.60
C THR A 130 -12.89 -1.71 5.24
N LEU A 131 -12.15 -0.60 5.21
CA LEU A 131 -12.62 0.69 5.73
C LEU A 131 -13.89 1.16 5.04
N CYS A 132 -13.95 1.10 3.70
CA CYS A 132 -15.18 1.44 2.98
C CYS A 132 -16.34 0.56 3.43
N ARG A 133 -16.15 -0.76 3.57
CA ARG A 133 -17.22 -1.66 3.98
C ARG A 133 -17.72 -1.36 5.40
N GLU A 134 -16.81 -1.12 6.35
CA GLU A 134 -17.18 -0.92 7.77
C GLU A 134 -17.65 0.51 8.09
N LEU A 135 -17.19 1.51 7.34
CA LEU A 135 -17.49 2.92 7.61
C LEU A 135 -18.57 3.52 6.70
N VAL A 136 -19.00 2.82 5.64
CA VAL A 136 -20.07 3.32 4.76
C VAL A 136 -21.34 3.65 5.56
N ASP A 137 -21.77 2.75 6.45
CA ASP A 137 -23.01 2.95 7.21
C ASP A 137 -22.89 4.02 8.30
N VAL A 138 -21.67 4.31 8.76
CA VAL A 138 -21.39 5.31 9.81
C VAL A 138 -21.23 6.69 9.22
N CYS A 139 -20.57 6.80 8.06
CA CYS A 139 -20.16 8.07 7.48
C CYS A 139 -21.09 8.58 6.36
N LEU A 140 -21.81 7.69 5.68
CA LEU A 140 -22.76 8.06 4.65
C LEU A 140 -24.16 7.87 5.21
N LEU A 141 -24.85 8.98 5.47
CA LEU A 141 -26.29 8.96 5.69
C LEU A 141 -26.92 8.45 4.39
N LEU A 142 -27.15 7.13 4.31
CA LEU A 142 -27.85 6.55 3.18
C LEU A 142 -29.24 7.20 3.14
N PRO A 143 -29.66 7.74 1.98
CA PRO A 143 -30.96 8.37 1.88
C PRO A 143 -32.03 7.36 2.30
N SER A 144 -32.81 7.73 3.32
CA SER A 144 -33.91 6.90 3.81
C SER A 144 -34.81 6.52 2.65
N LYS A 145 -35.06 5.23 2.45
CA LYS A 145 -35.97 4.75 1.41
C LYS A 145 -37.35 5.35 1.71
N LYS A 146 -37.82 6.23 0.83
CA LYS A 146 -39.22 6.70 0.79
C LYS A 146 -40.14 5.57 0.38
#